data_AF-A0A150NWG3-F1
#
_entry.id   AF-A0A150NWG3-F1
#
_cell.length_a   1.000
_cell.length_b   1.000
_cell.length_c   1.000
_cell.angle_alpha   90.00
_cell.angle_beta   90.00
_cell.angle_gamma   90.00
#
_symmetry.space_group_name_H-M   'P 1'
#
loop_
_entity.id
_entity.type
_entity.pdbx_description
1 polymer ?
#
loop_
_entity_poly.entity_id
_entity_poly.type
_entity_poly.pdbx_seq_one_letter_code
_entity_poly.pdbx_strand_id
1 'polypeptide(L)'
;MWLKERKGVQVGFSYARDDDFYFSVSLDKFSSNDERWGVTDFKIGDNPWNSFKYEYIILDFENSYESDGREKGDYLRIISTHLDILTVDKRAMYIMAIEVASAIDGQISEDDKETWLNIEQFKTKHADLLNLTYDEAVNISLEEIKAMKTIDEPLWEELDRKREEYIRIHGEVELDDDEEDE
;
A
#
# COMPACT_ATOMS: atom_id res chain seq x y z
N MET A 1 2.59 -19.44 -6.06
CA MET A 1 3.46 -18.73 -7.02
C MET A 1 2.70 -18.55 -8.33
N TRP A 2 2.49 -17.30 -8.77
CA TRP A 2 1.51 -16.93 -9.80
C TRP A 2 1.98 -17.13 -11.26
N LEU A 3 3.24 -17.51 -11.50
CA LEU A 3 3.76 -17.74 -12.85
C LEU A 3 4.56 -19.03 -12.91
N LYS A 4 4.08 -19.98 -13.72
CA LYS A 4 4.74 -21.28 -14.00
C LYS A 4 5.94 -21.11 -14.96
N GLU A 5 5.92 -20.08 -15.78
CA GLU A 5 6.94 -19.77 -16.79
C GLU A 5 6.98 -18.29 -17.16
N ARG A 6 8.13 -17.80 -17.63
CA ARG A 6 8.29 -16.49 -18.28
C ARG A 6 9.06 -16.67 -19.58
N LYS A 7 8.45 -16.30 -20.71
CA LYS A 7 9.04 -16.42 -22.07
C LYS A 7 9.51 -17.85 -22.41
N GLY A 8 8.71 -18.87 -22.07
CA GLY A 8 9.03 -20.28 -22.36
C GLY A 8 10.14 -20.88 -21.49
N VAL A 9 10.59 -20.15 -20.47
CA VAL A 9 11.53 -20.64 -19.47
C VAL A 9 10.75 -20.89 -18.18
N GLN A 10 10.81 -22.13 -17.67
CA GLN A 10 10.28 -22.46 -16.35
C GLN A 10 10.98 -21.58 -15.33
N VAL A 11 10.19 -20.81 -14.57
CA VAL A 11 10.75 -19.95 -13.53
C VAL A 11 11.31 -20.90 -12.48
N GLY A 12 12.64 -20.97 -12.37
CA GLY A 12 13.29 -21.73 -11.32
C GLY A 12 12.80 -21.24 -9.97
N PHE A 13 12.63 -22.15 -9.00
CA PHE A 13 12.38 -21.77 -7.62
C PHE A 13 13.38 -20.67 -7.26
N SER A 14 12.89 -19.50 -6.87
CA SER A 14 13.75 -18.53 -6.21
C SER A 14 14.34 -19.29 -5.02
N TYR A 15 15.65 -19.50 -5.02
CA TYR A 15 16.39 -19.82 -3.80
C TYR A 15 16.39 -18.56 -2.95
N ALA A 16 15.20 -18.11 -2.53
CA ALA A 16 15.12 -17.33 -1.31
C ALA A 16 15.68 -18.28 -0.24
N ARG A 17 16.84 -17.93 0.30
CA ARG A 17 17.37 -18.66 1.45
C ARG A 17 16.31 -18.61 2.54
N ASP A 18 16.12 -19.70 3.27
CA ASP A 18 15.18 -19.75 4.40
C ASP A 18 15.42 -18.58 5.38
N ASP A 19 16.66 -18.10 5.44
CA ASP A 19 17.16 -17.05 6.33
C ASP A 19 16.86 -15.62 5.83
N ASP A 20 16.51 -15.42 4.56
CA ASP A 20 16.44 -14.09 3.90
C ASP A 20 15.22 -13.95 2.96
N PHE A 21 14.07 -14.57 3.27
CA PHE A 21 12.87 -14.36 2.45
C PHE A 21 12.33 -12.93 2.63
N TYR A 22 12.42 -12.14 1.56
CA TYR A 22 11.86 -10.80 1.48
C TYR A 22 11.14 -10.61 0.16
N PHE A 23 9.86 -10.25 0.24
CA PHE A 23 9.06 -9.84 -0.90
C PHE A 23 8.43 -8.49 -0.59
N SER A 24 8.59 -7.53 -1.49
CA SER A 24 8.03 -6.19 -1.37
C SER A 24 7.44 -5.76 -2.71
N VAL A 25 6.23 -5.25 -2.66
CA VAL A 25 5.58 -4.57 -3.79
C VAL A 25 5.38 -3.13 -3.38
N SER A 26 5.84 -2.22 -4.22
CA SER A 26 5.71 -0.78 -4.01
C SER A 26 4.81 -0.14 -5.07
N LEU A 27 3.86 0.69 -4.65
CA LEU A 27 3.19 1.66 -5.51
C LEU A 27 3.90 3.01 -5.40
N ASP A 28 4.50 3.48 -6.50
CA ASP A 28 5.01 4.84 -6.61
C ASP A 28 3.85 5.79 -6.91
N LYS A 29 3.30 6.42 -5.88
CA LYS A 29 2.15 7.31 -6.02
C LYS A 29 2.45 8.55 -6.83
N PHE A 30 3.70 9.00 -6.79
CA PHE A 30 4.09 10.27 -7.36
C PHE A 30 4.27 10.12 -8.86
N SER A 31 5.15 9.19 -9.27
CA SER A 31 5.43 8.94 -10.68
C SER A 31 4.22 8.38 -11.45
N SER A 32 3.30 7.70 -10.75
CA SER A 32 2.06 7.19 -11.37
C SER A 32 1.02 8.28 -11.63
N ASN A 33 1.09 9.41 -10.91
CA ASN A 33 0.19 10.54 -11.10
C ASN A 33 0.77 11.56 -12.11
N ASP A 34 2.06 11.89 -11.98
CA ASP A 34 2.79 12.72 -12.97
C ASP A 34 4.29 12.43 -12.90
N GLU A 35 4.92 12.22 -14.06
CA GLU A 35 6.35 11.89 -14.18
C GLU A 35 7.26 12.95 -13.53
N ARG A 36 6.82 14.21 -13.47
CA ARG A 36 7.55 15.31 -12.83
C ARG A 36 7.72 15.08 -11.33
N TRP A 37 6.71 14.53 -10.65
CA TRP A 37 6.82 14.18 -9.23
C TRP A 37 7.81 13.04 -8.99
N GLY A 38 8.08 12.22 -10.00
CA GLY A 38 9.06 11.14 -9.94
C GLY A 38 10.51 11.62 -9.81
N VAL A 39 10.82 12.81 -10.35
CA VAL A 39 12.17 13.39 -10.40
C VAL A 39 12.42 14.54 -9.41
N THR A 40 11.38 14.98 -8.69
CA THR A 40 11.50 16.04 -7.69
C THR A 40 12.28 15.56 -6.48
N ASP A 41 13.30 16.33 -6.07
CA ASP A 41 14.13 16.02 -4.91
C ASP A 41 13.44 16.49 -3.62
N PHE A 42 12.64 15.62 -3.02
CA PHE A 42 11.99 15.90 -1.73
C PHE A 42 12.95 15.79 -0.54
N LYS A 43 14.24 15.48 -0.74
CA LYS A 43 15.22 15.28 0.35
C LYS A 43 15.77 16.58 0.94
N ILE A 44 14.93 17.61 1.10
CA ILE A 44 15.31 18.80 1.85
C ILE A 44 15.25 18.49 3.35
N GLY A 45 16.36 18.01 3.94
CA GLY A 45 16.49 17.76 5.39
C GLY A 45 15.77 16.48 5.87
N ASP A 46 15.32 16.47 7.13
CA ASP A 46 14.48 15.41 7.73
C ASP A 46 13.05 15.47 7.18
N ASN A 47 12.92 15.35 5.86
CA ASN A 47 11.68 15.66 5.18
C ASN A 47 10.76 14.43 5.13
N PRO A 48 9.56 14.46 5.75
CA PRO A 48 8.65 13.32 5.81
C PRO A 48 7.99 12.96 4.45
N TRP A 49 8.29 13.69 3.36
CA TRP A 49 7.67 13.45 2.04
C TRP A 49 8.08 12.15 1.38
N ASN A 50 9.30 11.67 1.65
CA ASN A 50 9.76 10.44 1.02
C ASN A 50 8.94 9.22 1.49
N SER A 51 8.41 9.26 2.72
CA SER A 51 7.47 8.25 3.22
C SER A 51 6.08 8.32 2.59
N PHE A 52 5.71 9.44 1.94
CA PHE A 52 4.46 9.54 1.19
C PHE A 52 4.58 9.18 -0.28
N LYS A 53 5.81 9.09 -0.84
CA LYS A 53 6.02 8.74 -2.25
C LYS A 53 5.60 7.30 -2.54
N TYR A 54 5.94 6.39 -1.64
CA TYR A 54 5.74 4.97 -1.86
C TYR A 54 4.78 4.38 -0.86
N GLU A 55 4.01 3.42 -1.36
CA GLU A 55 3.15 2.56 -0.58
C GLU A 55 3.63 1.13 -0.71
N TYR A 56 3.77 0.42 0.40
CA TYR A 56 4.39 -0.91 0.41
C TYR A 56 3.46 -1.97 0.98
N ILE A 57 3.46 -3.13 0.33
CA ILE A 57 3.07 -4.41 0.92
C ILE A 57 4.32 -5.26 1.01
N ILE A 58 4.66 -5.66 2.23
CA ILE A 58 5.87 -6.42 2.54
C ILE A 58 5.47 -7.79 3.09
N LEU A 59 6.13 -8.83 2.62
CA LEU A 59 6.06 -10.18 3.14
C LEU A 59 7.48 -10.63 3.51
N ASP A 60 7.73 -10.78 4.80
CA ASP A 60 9.02 -11.11 5.38
C ASP A 60 8.87 -11.92 6.67
N PHE A 61 9.98 -12.38 7.24
CA PHE A 61 9.99 -12.96 8.59
C PHE A 61 10.08 -11.86 9.66
N GLU A 62 9.50 -12.10 10.84
CA GLU A 62 9.60 -11.16 11.97
C GLU A 62 11.05 -10.81 12.33
N ASN A 63 11.97 -11.77 12.25
CA ASN A 63 13.41 -11.57 12.51
C ASN A 63 14.21 -11.03 11.31
N SER A 64 13.54 -10.54 10.26
CA SER A 64 14.20 -10.03 9.05
C SER A 64 15.06 -8.79 9.33
N TYR A 65 15.91 -8.46 8.34
CA TYR A 65 16.67 -7.20 8.35
C TYR A 65 15.77 -5.96 8.51
N GLU A 66 14.56 -5.97 7.96
CA GLU A 66 13.63 -4.84 8.01
C GLU A 66 13.12 -4.55 9.42
N SER A 67 13.05 -5.58 10.28
CA SER A 67 12.75 -5.35 11.70
C SER A 67 13.96 -4.87 12.49
N ASP A 68 15.14 -4.73 11.86
CA ASP A 68 16.42 -4.42 12.50
C ASP A 68 16.72 -5.40 13.66
N GLY A 69 16.21 -6.63 13.55
CA GLY A 69 16.29 -7.67 14.59
C GLY A 69 15.57 -7.34 15.91
N ARG A 70 14.71 -6.31 15.92
CA ARG A 70 13.94 -5.89 17.11
C ARG A 70 12.80 -6.85 17.38
N GLU A 71 12.22 -7.38 16.31
CA GLU A 71 11.31 -8.52 16.38
C GLU A 71 12.14 -9.81 16.30
N LYS A 72 11.85 -10.75 17.20
CA LYS A 72 12.64 -11.98 17.40
C LYS A 72 11.86 -13.26 17.12
N GLY A 73 10.74 -13.15 16.43
CA GLY A 73 9.93 -14.32 16.10
C GLY A 73 10.29 -14.91 14.74
N ASP A 74 9.77 -16.10 14.50
CA ASP A 74 10.06 -16.92 13.31
C ASP A 74 8.83 -17.05 12.40
N TYR A 75 7.85 -16.14 12.56
CA TYR A 75 6.64 -16.15 11.75
C TYR A 75 6.81 -15.31 10.49
N LEU A 76 6.22 -15.80 9.40
CA LEU A 76 6.05 -15.03 8.17
C LEU A 76 4.89 -14.04 8.37
N ARG A 77 5.13 -12.76 8.10
CA ARG A 77 4.15 -11.68 8.29
C ARG A 77 3.89 -10.93 7.00
N ILE A 78 2.63 -10.53 6.80
CA ILE A 78 2.25 -9.54 5.78
C ILE A 78 2.11 -8.20 6.50
N ILE A 79 2.96 -7.23 6.15
CA ILE A 79 2.88 -5.86 6.66
C ILE A 79 2.38 -4.95 5.56
N SER A 80 1.48 -4.04 5.94
CA SER A 80 1.06 -2.92 5.12
C SER A 80 1.22 -1.63 5.90
N THR A 81 1.62 -0.56 5.22
CA THR A 81 1.59 0.80 5.77
C THR A 81 0.18 1.41 5.77
N HIS A 82 -0.80 0.72 5.16
CA HIS A 82 -2.16 1.19 5.00
C HIS A 82 -2.99 0.79 6.22
N LEU A 83 -3.13 1.72 7.16
CA LEU A 83 -3.89 1.53 8.39
C LEU A 83 -5.41 1.51 8.13
N ASP A 84 -5.87 2.34 7.18
CA ASP A 84 -7.26 2.42 6.75
C ASP A 84 -7.36 2.01 5.27
N ILE A 85 -7.80 0.77 5.02
CA ILE A 85 -7.93 0.20 3.67
C ILE A 85 -9.39 0.06 3.26
N LEU A 86 -9.64 0.24 1.96
CA LEU A 86 -10.96 0.04 1.38
C LEU A 86 -11.35 -1.45 1.41
N THR A 87 -12.65 -1.73 1.36
CA THR A 87 -13.19 -3.09 1.32
C THR A 87 -12.56 -3.94 0.21
N VAL A 88 -12.37 -3.40 -1.00
CA VAL A 88 -11.72 -4.12 -2.11
C VAL A 88 -10.27 -4.52 -1.80
N ASP A 89 -9.51 -3.63 -1.16
CA ASP A 89 -8.12 -3.86 -0.80
C ASP A 89 -8.01 -4.86 0.35
N LYS A 90 -8.87 -4.72 1.37
CA LYS A 90 -8.95 -5.67 2.48
C LYS A 90 -9.26 -7.08 2.00
N ARG A 91 -10.20 -7.20 1.06
CA ARG A 91 -10.53 -8.48 0.43
C ARG A 91 -9.32 -9.07 -0.30
N ALA A 92 -8.58 -8.27 -1.05
CA ALA A 92 -7.38 -8.71 -1.75
C ALA A 92 -6.28 -9.18 -0.77
N MET A 93 -6.06 -8.45 0.33
CA MET A 93 -5.12 -8.84 1.38
C MET A 93 -5.49 -10.18 2.02
N TYR A 94 -6.78 -10.41 2.32
CA TYR A 94 -7.21 -11.67 2.91
C TYR A 94 -7.10 -12.85 1.94
N ILE A 95 -7.37 -12.64 0.65
CA ILE A 95 -7.10 -13.65 -0.37
C ILE A 95 -5.60 -13.96 -0.42
N MET A 96 -4.74 -12.94 -0.39
CA MET A 96 -3.28 -13.14 -0.36
C MET A 96 -2.84 -13.96 0.86
N ALA A 97 -3.33 -13.63 2.06
CA ALA A 97 -3.03 -14.37 3.28
C ALA A 97 -3.46 -15.85 3.18
N ILE A 98 -4.66 -16.11 2.64
CA ILE A 98 -5.16 -17.47 2.38
C ILE A 98 -4.24 -18.23 1.41
N GLU A 99 -3.86 -17.61 0.29
CA GLU A 99 -2.98 -18.25 -0.72
C GLU A 99 -1.60 -18.57 -0.15
N VAL A 100 -1.02 -17.65 0.63
CA VAL A 100 0.28 -17.86 1.29
C VAL A 100 0.17 -18.99 2.31
N ALA A 101 -0.78 -18.93 3.23
CA ALA A 101 -0.98 -19.96 4.25
C ALA A 101 -1.25 -21.34 3.61
N SER A 102 -2.04 -21.40 2.55
CA SER A 102 -2.32 -22.64 1.81
C SER A 102 -1.06 -23.22 1.14
N ALA A 103 -0.17 -22.36 0.65
CA ALA A 103 1.05 -22.80 -0.02
C ALA A 103 2.10 -23.41 0.94
N ILE A 104 2.08 -22.99 2.21
CA ILE A 104 3.04 -23.43 3.24
C ILE A 104 2.42 -24.34 4.32
N ASP A 105 1.17 -24.74 4.14
CA ASP A 105 0.38 -25.49 5.15
C ASP A 105 0.37 -24.77 6.53
N GLY A 106 0.23 -23.45 6.49
CA GLY A 106 0.30 -22.56 7.64
C GLY A 106 -1.06 -22.24 8.26
N GLN A 107 -1.00 -21.55 9.40
CA GLN A 107 -2.15 -20.91 10.05
C GLN A 107 -2.03 -19.39 9.95
N ILE A 108 -3.16 -18.70 10.13
CA ILE A 108 -3.24 -17.24 10.04
C ILE A 108 -3.58 -16.69 11.41
N SER A 109 -2.82 -15.69 11.86
CA SER A 109 -3.19 -14.83 12.99
C SER A 109 -3.42 -13.41 12.49
N GLU A 110 -4.40 -12.73 13.07
CA GLU A 110 -4.74 -11.34 12.77
C GLU A 110 -4.81 -10.45 14.03
N ASP A 111 -4.38 -11.00 15.17
CA ASP A 111 -4.49 -10.43 16.52
C ASP A 111 -3.16 -10.52 17.28
N ASP A 112 -2.07 -10.15 16.61
CA ASP A 112 -0.70 -10.23 17.15
C ASP A 112 -0.34 -11.59 17.78
N LYS A 113 -0.71 -12.67 17.09
CA LYS A 113 -0.41 -14.06 17.47
C LYS A 113 -1.15 -14.55 18.71
N GLU A 114 -2.17 -13.82 19.19
CA GLU A 114 -3.03 -14.27 20.29
C GLU A 114 -3.86 -15.50 19.89
N THR A 115 -4.39 -15.52 18.66
CA THR A 115 -5.12 -16.67 18.12
C THR A 115 -4.64 -17.06 16.72
N TRP A 116 -4.79 -18.35 16.42
CA TRP A 116 -4.39 -18.93 15.13
C TRP A 116 -5.57 -19.66 14.51
N LEU A 117 -5.91 -19.26 13.28
CA LEU A 117 -7.01 -19.82 12.51
C LEU A 117 -6.42 -20.66 11.37
N ASN A 118 -6.97 -21.87 11.19
CA ASN A 118 -6.74 -22.58 9.93
C ASN A 118 -7.50 -21.89 8.78
N ILE A 119 -7.16 -22.27 7.55
CA ILE A 119 -7.71 -21.65 6.33
C ILE A 119 -9.23 -21.64 6.31
N GLU A 120 -9.88 -22.74 6.70
CA GLU A 120 -11.35 -22.84 6.66
C GLU A 120 -12.02 -22.02 7.77
N GLN A 121 -11.41 -21.97 8.96
CA GLN A 121 -11.85 -21.09 10.05
C GLN A 121 -11.74 -19.61 9.65
N PHE A 122 -10.62 -19.23 9.02
CA PHE A 122 -10.40 -17.86 8.54
C PHE A 122 -11.42 -17.48 7.46
N LYS A 123 -11.65 -18.35 6.47
CA LYS A 123 -12.66 -18.14 5.43
C LYS A 123 -14.07 -18.01 6.00
N THR A 124 -14.40 -18.83 7.00
CA THR A 124 -15.71 -18.80 7.66
C THR A 124 -15.91 -17.51 8.45
N LYS A 125 -14.87 -17.09 9.19
CA LYS A 125 -14.89 -15.85 9.98
C LYS A 125 -15.09 -14.62 9.11
N HIS A 126 -14.45 -14.57 7.94
CA HIS A 126 -14.48 -13.43 7.02
C HIS A 126 -15.32 -13.69 5.77
N ALA A 127 -16.33 -14.58 5.87
CA ALA A 127 -17.14 -15.02 4.74
C ALA A 127 -17.85 -13.85 4.04
N ASP A 128 -18.38 -12.90 4.82
CA ASP A 128 -19.09 -11.72 4.28
C ASP A 128 -18.21 -10.90 3.34
N LEU A 129 -16.91 -10.77 3.64
CA LEU A 129 -15.94 -10.05 2.81
C LEU A 129 -15.46 -10.91 1.63
N LEU A 130 -15.11 -12.17 1.89
CA LEU A 130 -14.50 -13.06 0.89
C LEU A 130 -15.49 -13.50 -0.19
N ASN A 131 -16.78 -13.60 0.14
CA ASN A 131 -17.84 -13.97 -0.80
C ASN A 131 -18.26 -12.84 -1.74
N LEU A 132 -17.86 -11.59 -1.47
CA LEU A 132 -18.08 -10.50 -2.42
C LEU A 132 -17.40 -10.82 -3.74
N THR A 133 -18.05 -10.44 -4.84
CA THR A 133 -17.39 -10.32 -6.14
C THR A 133 -16.46 -9.11 -6.14
N TYR A 134 -15.58 -9.04 -7.14
CA TYR A 134 -14.72 -7.86 -7.31
C TYR A 134 -15.54 -6.58 -7.47
N ASP A 135 -16.57 -6.60 -8.32
CA ASP A 135 -17.40 -5.42 -8.59
C ASP A 135 -18.21 -4.97 -7.37
N GLU A 136 -18.72 -5.90 -6.56
CA GLU A 136 -19.41 -5.57 -5.30
C GLU A 136 -18.46 -4.91 -4.30
N ALA A 137 -17.26 -5.48 -4.13
CA ALA A 137 -16.26 -4.90 -3.25
C ALA A 137 -15.83 -3.50 -3.72
N VAL A 138 -15.64 -3.31 -5.04
CA VAL A 138 -15.35 -2.00 -5.64
C VAL A 138 -16.48 -1.00 -5.37
N ASN A 139 -17.74 -1.40 -5.59
CA ASN A 139 -18.89 -0.50 -5.37
C ASN A 139 -19.00 -0.06 -3.90
N ILE A 140 -18.76 -0.96 -2.95
CA ILE A 140 -18.69 -0.61 -1.53
C ILE A 140 -17.56 0.39 -1.28
N SER A 141 -16.38 0.12 -1.83
CA SER A 141 -15.20 0.97 -1.69
C SER A 141 -15.38 2.37 -2.29
N LEU A 142 -16.15 2.52 -3.36
CA LEU A 142 -16.51 3.82 -3.92
C LEU A 142 -17.44 4.65 -3.02
N GLU A 143 -18.22 4.03 -2.14
CA GLU A 143 -18.99 4.74 -1.11
C GLU A 143 -18.14 5.02 0.13
N GLU A 144 -17.27 4.08 0.52
CA GLU A 144 -16.33 4.26 1.63
C GLU A 144 -15.41 5.46 1.40
N ILE A 145 -14.82 5.58 0.21
CA ILE A 145 -13.86 6.65 -0.12
C ILE A 145 -14.49 8.05 -0.02
N LYS A 146 -15.80 8.19 -0.23
CA LYS A 146 -16.52 9.46 -0.08
C LYS A 146 -16.65 9.89 1.38
N ALA A 147 -16.68 8.93 2.30
CA ALA A 147 -16.82 9.15 3.73
C ALA A 147 -15.46 9.16 4.46
N MET A 148 -14.40 8.68 3.81
CA MET A 148 -13.04 8.72 4.37
C MET A 148 -12.62 10.16 4.59
N LYS A 149 -12.07 10.42 5.78
CA LYS A 149 -11.42 11.70 6.06
C LYS A 149 -10.12 11.74 5.29
N THR A 150 -9.93 12.77 4.49
CA THR A 150 -8.62 13.10 3.98
C THR A 150 -7.70 13.37 5.15
N ILE A 151 -6.49 12.79 5.10
CA ILE A 151 -5.42 13.23 5.98
C ILE A 151 -4.95 14.56 5.39
N ASP A 152 -5.27 15.66 6.06
CA ASP A 152 -4.80 16.97 5.62
C ASP A 152 -3.27 16.98 5.63
N GLU A 153 -2.69 17.16 4.44
CA GLU A 153 -1.25 17.25 4.33
C GLU A 153 -0.76 18.51 5.07
N PRO A 154 0.24 18.40 5.95
CA PRO A 154 0.74 19.55 6.72
C PRO A 154 1.27 20.70 5.84
N LEU A 155 1.46 20.48 4.53
CA LEU A 155 1.87 21.50 3.56
C LEU A 155 0.75 22.43 3.13
N TRP A 156 -0.53 22.06 3.21
CA TRP A 156 -1.59 22.91 2.70
C TRP A 156 -1.59 24.26 3.40
N GLU A 157 -1.42 24.28 4.73
CA GLU A 157 -1.28 25.51 5.50
C GLU A 157 -0.03 26.34 5.08
N GLU A 158 1.10 25.69 4.81
CA GLU A 158 2.32 26.39 4.38
C GLU A 158 2.21 26.93 2.95
N LEU A 159 1.63 26.16 2.04
CA LEU A 159 1.38 26.53 0.65
C LEU A 159 0.36 27.65 0.55
N ASP A 160 -0.73 27.57 1.31
CA ASP A 160 -1.74 28.62 1.37
C ASP A 160 -1.13 29.92 1.88
N ARG A 161 -0.31 29.86 2.96
CA ARG A 161 0.42 31.04 3.45
C ARG A 161 1.38 31.62 2.40
N LYS A 162 2.14 30.76 1.70
CA LYS A 162 3.05 31.21 0.62
C LYS A 162 2.29 31.80 -0.56
N ARG A 163 1.13 31.24 -0.90
CA ARG A 163 0.24 31.73 -1.95
C ARG A 163 -0.34 33.10 -1.59
N GLU A 164 -0.81 33.28 -0.35
CA GLU A 164 -1.27 34.58 0.16
C GLU A 164 -0.16 35.63 0.16
N GLU A 165 1.06 35.25 0.55
CA GLU A 165 2.23 36.13 0.51
C GLU A 165 2.59 36.53 -0.92
N TYR A 166 2.57 35.58 -1.86
CA TYR A 166 2.80 35.83 -3.28
C TYR A 166 1.75 36.79 -3.85
N ILE A 167 0.45 36.53 -3.60
CA ILE A 167 -0.66 37.40 -4.02
C ILE A 167 -0.51 38.81 -3.45
N ARG A 168 -0.10 38.93 -2.19
CA ARG A 168 0.13 40.25 -1.55
C ARG A 168 1.24 41.05 -2.23
N ILE A 169 2.28 40.38 -2.75
CA ILE A 169 3.42 41.02 -3.41
C ILE A 169 3.13 41.30 -4.89
N HIS A 170 2.46 40.38 -5.57
CA HIS A 170 2.32 40.38 -7.03
C HIS A 170 0.91 40.69 -7.54
N GLY A 171 -0.08 40.79 -6.65
CA GLY A 171 -1.50 40.87 -6.98
C GLY A 171 -2.09 39.48 -7.28
N GLU A 172 -3.42 39.39 -7.28
CA GLU A 172 -4.10 38.23 -7.88
C GLU A 172 -3.90 38.29 -9.40
N VAL A 173 -3.44 37.19 -9.98
CA VAL A 173 -3.42 37.02 -11.43
C VAL A 173 -4.78 36.43 -11.79
N GLU A 174 -5.63 37.20 -12.46
CA GLU A 174 -6.75 36.65 -13.21
C GLU A 174 -6.14 35.87 -14.38
N LEU A 175 -6.26 34.54 -14.33
CA LEU A 175 -6.02 33.71 -15.50
C LEU A 175 -7.28 33.84 -16.35
N ASP A 176 -7.20 34.56 -17.47
CA ASP A 176 -8.26 34.47 -18.48
C ASP A 176 -8.32 33.00 -18.93
N ASP A 177 -9.46 32.36 -18.71
CA ASP A 177 -9.79 31.01 -19.20
C ASP A 177 -10.01 30.99 -20.73
N ASP A 178 -9.63 32.06 -21.44
CA ASP A 178 -9.69 32.16 -22.89
C ASP A 178 -8.49 31.41 -23.52
N GLU A 179 -8.47 30.08 -23.36
CA GLU A 179 -7.94 29.19 -24.39
C GLU A 179 -9.03 28.92 -25.45
N GLU A 180 -9.56 29.98 -26.06
CA GLU A 180 -10.07 29.92 -27.43
C GLU A 180 -9.12 30.76 -28.31
N ASP A 181 -8.54 30.10 -29.32
CA ASP A 181 -7.82 30.66 -30.50
C ASP A 181 -6.28 30.78 -30.44
N GLU A 182 -5.54 29.69 -30.77
CA GLU A 182 -5.01 29.36 -32.13
C GLU A 182 -4.13 28.08 -32.15
#